data_AF-A0A850MA70-F1
#
_entry.id   AF-A0A850MA70-F1
#
_cell.length_a   1.000
_cell.length_b   1.000
_cell.length_c   1.000
_cell.angle_alpha   90.00
_cell.angle_beta   90.00
_cell.angle_gamma   90.00
#
_symmetry.space_group_name_H-M   'P 1'
#
loop_
_entity.id
_entity.type
_entity.pdbx_description
1 polymer ?
#
loop_
_entity_poly.entity_id
_entity_poly.type
_entity_poly.pdbx_seq_one_letter_code
_entity_poly.pdbx_strand_id
1 'polypeptide(L)'
;MNLWRMIKSGIKGSIMVAIGLWVTSIGIGRLITNLVFGPLAFFFIAISGSIVFETLRISEDESSKILKGLIVFGAMFITGCSLTIYNMLCYNLDFLVMVFVTVTGLIWFFLSYYGVQSKIGNYIEEIIISLAFTLGIFYGALLNYYIIPIYIYFFFLTAIFLQLSRELVKKFNDRESEEENSNYETIKIALTFQIIALIFFILPLVTTISNLILYLYIMLIGLIFIGLAIFLTVKSVLETRKIKKIGLLLKIGILIELIAFTLAN
;
A
#
# COMPACT_ATOMS: atom_id res chain seq x y z
N MET A 1 -17.55 -15.85 -0.10
CA MET A 1 -16.12 -15.65 0.11
C MET A 1 -15.47 -15.19 -1.17
N ASN A 2 -15.13 -13.91 -1.28
CA ASN A 2 -14.56 -13.34 -2.51
C ASN A 2 -13.03 -13.56 -2.56
N LEU A 3 -12.62 -14.84 -2.55
CA LEU A 3 -11.22 -15.30 -2.44
C LEU A 3 -10.26 -14.57 -3.39
N TRP A 4 -10.74 -14.22 -4.59
CA TRP A 4 -9.99 -13.49 -5.60
C TRP A 4 -9.52 -12.10 -5.16
N ARG A 5 -10.33 -11.36 -4.37
CA ARG A 5 -9.94 -10.03 -3.85
C ARG A 5 -8.79 -10.15 -2.86
N MET A 6 -8.81 -11.20 -2.04
CA MET A 6 -7.82 -11.46 -1.00
C MET A 6 -6.47 -11.84 -1.63
N ILE A 7 -6.49 -12.76 -2.61
CA ILE A 7 -5.30 -13.13 -3.38
C ILE A 7 -4.70 -11.92 -4.09
N LYS A 8 -5.52 -11.02 -4.65
CA LYS A 8 -5.03 -9.78 -5.28
C LYS A 8 -4.24 -8.88 -4.33
N SER A 9 -4.65 -8.80 -3.06
CA SER A 9 -3.93 -8.01 -2.05
C SER A 9 -2.52 -8.58 -1.83
N GLY A 10 -2.42 -9.90 -1.63
CA GLY A 10 -1.15 -10.61 -1.52
C GLY A 10 -0.26 -10.40 -2.73
N ILE A 11 -0.79 -10.64 -3.94
CA ILE A 11 -0.02 -10.48 -5.19
C ILE A 11 0.53 -9.07 -5.33
N LYS A 12 -0.30 -8.04 -5.08
CA LYS A 12 0.15 -6.64 -5.13
C LYS A 12 1.27 -6.38 -4.14
N GLY A 13 1.11 -6.81 -2.89
CA GLY A 13 2.16 -6.70 -1.88
C GLY A 13 3.46 -7.38 -2.32
N SER A 14 3.39 -8.62 -2.78
CA SER A 14 4.54 -9.40 -3.25
C SER A 14 5.28 -8.76 -4.43
N ILE A 15 4.56 -8.23 -5.43
CA ILE A 15 5.16 -7.49 -6.54
C ILE A 15 5.93 -6.27 -6.00
N MET A 16 5.35 -5.57 -5.02
CA MET A 16 5.96 -4.39 -4.42
C MET A 16 7.20 -4.75 -3.60
N VAL A 17 7.24 -5.90 -2.94
CA VAL A 17 8.46 -6.44 -2.33
C VAL A 17 9.55 -6.68 -3.38
N ALA A 18 9.20 -7.32 -4.49
CA ALA A 18 10.15 -7.56 -5.58
C ALA A 18 10.72 -6.25 -6.16
N ILE A 19 9.88 -5.21 -6.27
CA ILE A 19 10.32 -3.87 -6.70
C ILE A 19 11.24 -3.23 -5.65
N GLY A 20 10.88 -3.30 -4.37
CA GLY A 20 11.73 -2.79 -3.28
C GLY A 20 13.11 -3.45 -3.27
N LEU A 21 13.16 -4.77 -3.49
CA LEU A 21 14.40 -5.53 -3.63
C LEU A 21 15.20 -5.13 -4.87
N TRP A 22 14.53 -4.96 -6.01
CA TRP A 22 15.18 -4.56 -7.27
C TRP A 22 15.86 -3.19 -7.14
N VAL A 23 15.13 -2.23 -6.54
CA VAL A 23 15.63 -0.87 -6.36
C VAL A 23 16.79 -0.87 -5.38
N THR A 24 16.73 -1.64 -4.30
CA THR A 24 17.85 -1.72 -3.35
C THR A 24 18.94 -2.69 -3.84
N SER A 25 19.78 -2.25 -4.78
CA SER A 25 20.82 -3.07 -5.42
C SER A 25 21.78 -3.74 -4.42
N ILE A 26 21.90 -5.07 -4.50
CA ILE A 26 22.81 -5.91 -3.71
C ILE A 26 23.36 -7.04 -4.57
N GLY A 27 24.37 -7.76 -4.06
CA GLY A 27 24.96 -8.92 -4.73
C GLY A 27 23.92 -9.97 -5.15
N ILE A 28 24.12 -10.54 -6.34
CA ILE A 28 23.17 -11.42 -7.05
C ILE A 28 22.68 -12.59 -6.19
N GLY A 29 23.55 -13.19 -5.37
CA GLY A 29 23.20 -14.33 -4.52
C GLY A 29 22.18 -13.99 -3.42
N ARG A 30 22.26 -12.80 -2.83
CA ARG A 30 21.29 -12.33 -1.82
C ARG A 30 19.99 -11.87 -2.50
N LEU A 31 20.09 -11.28 -3.69
CA LEU A 31 18.94 -10.82 -4.47
C LEU A 31 18.01 -11.97 -4.85
N ILE A 32 18.52 -13.07 -5.43
CA ILE A 32 17.69 -14.19 -5.90
C ILE A 32 16.87 -14.78 -4.76
N THR A 33 17.50 -15.04 -3.63
CA THR A 33 16.82 -15.71 -2.52
C THR A 33 15.85 -14.79 -1.80
N ASN A 34 16.20 -13.52 -1.62
CA ASN A 34 15.25 -12.51 -1.15
C ASN A 34 14.06 -12.35 -2.11
N LEU A 35 14.26 -12.48 -3.43
CA LEU A 35 13.20 -12.41 -4.44
C LEU A 35 12.24 -13.61 -4.37
N VAL A 36 12.71 -14.76 -3.89
CA VAL A 36 11.86 -15.94 -3.68
C VAL A 36 11.13 -15.83 -2.34
N PHE A 37 11.87 -15.71 -1.23
CA PHE A 37 11.28 -15.81 0.10
C PHE A 37 10.63 -14.52 0.59
N GLY A 38 11.16 -13.35 0.21
CA GLY A 38 10.61 -12.06 0.60
C GLY A 38 9.17 -11.87 0.11
N PRO A 39 8.92 -11.89 -1.21
CA PRO A 39 7.57 -11.78 -1.77
C PRO A 39 6.61 -12.85 -1.26
N LEU A 40 7.07 -14.10 -1.05
CA LEU A 40 6.24 -15.17 -0.49
C LEU A 40 5.89 -14.94 0.99
N ALA A 41 6.85 -14.53 1.82
CA ALA A 41 6.59 -14.22 3.22
C ALA A 41 5.56 -13.09 3.33
N PHE A 42 5.77 -12.01 2.58
CA PHE A 42 4.86 -10.86 2.57
C PHE A 42 3.49 -11.18 1.98
N PHE A 43 3.40 -12.09 1.00
CA PHE A 43 2.13 -12.61 0.48
C PHE A 43 1.24 -13.13 1.60
N PHE A 44 1.78 -14.02 2.44
CA PHE A 44 1.05 -14.62 3.56
C PHE A 44 0.67 -13.59 4.63
N ILE A 45 1.59 -12.66 4.94
CA ILE A 45 1.30 -11.57 5.89
C ILE A 45 0.18 -10.68 5.36
N ALA A 46 0.26 -10.23 4.11
CA ALA A 46 -0.74 -9.35 3.51
C ALA A 46 -2.12 -10.02 3.39
N ILE A 47 -2.14 -11.31 3.03
CA ILE A 47 -3.37 -12.10 2.93
C ILE A 47 -3.98 -12.39 4.29
N SER A 48 -3.18 -12.55 5.35
CA SER A 48 -3.70 -12.82 6.70
C SER A 48 -4.77 -11.80 7.11
N GLY A 49 -4.52 -10.50 6.92
CA GLY A 49 -5.50 -9.45 7.22
C GLY A 49 -6.76 -9.53 6.36
N SER A 50 -6.61 -9.70 5.04
CA SER A 50 -7.77 -9.79 4.14
C SER A 50 -8.64 -11.01 4.39
N ILE A 51 -8.05 -12.17 4.77
CA ILE A 51 -8.85 -13.35 5.15
C ILE A 51 -9.58 -13.10 6.46
N VAL A 52 -8.91 -12.55 7.48
CA VAL A 52 -9.57 -12.23 8.75
C VAL A 52 -10.77 -11.33 8.51
N PHE A 53 -10.63 -10.29 7.70
CA PHE A 53 -11.72 -9.38 7.37
C PHE A 53 -12.93 -10.13 6.77
N GLU A 54 -12.71 -11.00 5.79
CA GLU A 54 -13.78 -11.76 5.13
C GLU A 54 -14.38 -12.83 6.07
N THR A 55 -13.57 -13.55 6.85
CA THR A 55 -14.03 -14.55 7.83
C THR A 55 -14.88 -13.90 8.92
N LEU A 56 -14.45 -12.74 9.40
CA LEU A 56 -15.22 -11.94 10.34
C LEU A 56 -16.52 -11.44 9.68
N ARG A 57 -16.53 -11.07 8.41
CA ARG A 57 -17.75 -10.58 7.74
C ARG A 57 -18.83 -11.66 7.55
N ILE A 58 -18.45 -12.91 7.25
CA ILE A 58 -19.40 -13.98 6.87
C ILE A 58 -20.02 -14.71 8.07
N SER A 59 -19.35 -14.73 9.21
CA SER A 59 -19.77 -15.57 10.35
C SER A 59 -20.94 -14.93 11.12
N GLU A 60 -22.03 -15.67 11.32
CA GLU A 60 -23.26 -15.20 11.98
C GLU A 60 -23.17 -15.19 13.52
N ASP A 61 -22.41 -16.11 14.12
CA ASP A 61 -22.23 -16.21 15.57
C ASP A 61 -20.92 -15.53 16.00
N GLU A 62 -21.01 -14.51 16.85
CA GLU A 62 -19.89 -13.67 17.32
C GLU A 62 -18.75 -14.46 17.96
N SER A 63 -19.07 -15.48 18.76
CA SER A 63 -18.07 -16.27 19.49
C SER A 63 -17.25 -17.13 18.53
N SER A 64 -17.93 -17.81 17.62
CA SER A 64 -17.31 -18.65 16.58
C SER A 64 -16.55 -17.83 15.54
N LYS A 65 -17.01 -16.61 15.28
CA LYS A 65 -16.46 -15.65 14.31
C LYS A 65 -15.04 -15.22 14.67
N ILE A 66 -14.84 -14.79 15.92
CA ILE A 66 -13.53 -14.32 16.40
C ILE A 66 -12.53 -15.49 16.42
N LEU A 67 -12.96 -16.66 16.90
CA LEU A 67 -12.11 -17.84 16.96
C LEU A 67 -11.66 -18.28 15.56
N LYS A 68 -12.58 -18.38 14.59
CA LYS A 68 -12.24 -18.73 13.20
C LYS A 68 -11.30 -17.69 12.58
N GLY A 69 -11.56 -16.40 12.79
CA GLY A 69 -10.68 -15.32 12.33
C GLY A 69 -9.27 -15.44 12.90
N LEU A 70 -9.13 -15.68 14.21
CA LEU A 70 -7.83 -15.87 14.88
C LEU A 70 -7.08 -17.10 14.38
N ILE A 71 -7.76 -18.23 14.16
CA ILE A 71 -7.12 -19.44 13.64
C ILE A 71 -6.54 -19.19 12.25
N VAL A 72 -7.32 -18.57 11.36
CA VAL A 72 -6.86 -18.33 9.98
C VAL A 72 -5.79 -17.24 9.94
N PHE A 73 -5.93 -16.19 10.75
CA PHE A 73 -4.87 -15.20 10.96
C PHE A 73 -3.58 -15.87 11.38
N GLY A 74 -3.64 -16.65 12.46
CA GLY A 74 -2.50 -17.33 13.06
C GLY A 74 -1.80 -18.22 12.06
N ALA A 75 -2.54 -19.06 11.31
CA ALA A 75 -1.96 -19.95 10.31
C ALA A 75 -1.16 -19.19 9.23
N MET A 76 -1.74 -18.14 8.66
CA MET A 76 -1.12 -17.36 7.59
C MET A 76 0.03 -16.49 8.11
N PHE A 77 -0.18 -15.83 9.25
CA PHE A 77 0.84 -14.99 9.88
C PHE A 77 2.04 -15.80 10.35
N ILE A 78 1.83 -16.97 10.98
CA ILE A 78 2.91 -17.88 11.38
C ILE A 78 3.67 -18.37 10.16
N THR A 79 2.98 -18.70 9.05
CA THR A 79 3.66 -19.12 7.81
C THR A 79 4.54 -18.00 7.26
N GLY A 80 4.03 -16.77 7.19
CA GLY A 80 4.82 -15.59 6.78
C GLY A 80 6.02 -15.32 7.70
N CYS A 81 5.83 -15.43 9.02
CA CYS A 81 6.90 -15.28 10.00
C CYS A 81 7.96 -16.39 9.86
N SER A 82 7.55 -17.64 9.71
CA SER A 82 8.46 -18.79 9.53
C SER A 82 9.30 -18.65 8.26
N LEU A 83 8.70 -18.21 7.14
CA LEU A 83 9.43 -17.92 5.91
C LEU A 83 10.41 -16.75 6.09
N THR A 84 10.02 -15.73 6.84
CA THR A 84 10.90 -14.60 7.17
C THR A 84 12.07 -15.07 8.02
N ILE A 85 11.84 -15.83 9.09
CA ILE A 85 12.88 -16.39 9.96
C ILE A 85 13.83 -17.27 9.15
N TYR A 86 13.31 -18.14 8.28
CA TYR A 86 14.13 -18.96 7.40
C TYR A 86 15.03 -18.08 6.51
N ASN A 87 14.47 -17.06 5.86
CA ASN A 87 15.24 -16.13 5.03
C ASN A 87 16.30 -15.38 5.85
N MET A 88 15.96 -14.97 7.08
CA MET A 88 16.89 -14.31 7.99
C MET A 88 18.05 -15.22 8.39
N LEU A 89 17.79 -16.50 8.70
CA LEU A 89 18.83 -17.47 9.08
C LEU A 89 19.78 -17.78 7.91
N CYS A 90 19.27 -17.84 6.68
CA CYS A 90 20.10 -18.12 5.50
C CYS A 90 21.08 -16.99 5.15
N TYR A 91 20.72 -15.73 5.43
CA TYR A 91 21.49 -14.55 4.97
C TYR A 91 21.90 -13.58 6.07
N ASN A 92 21.74 -13.98 7.33
CA ASN A 92 22.02 -13.15 8.50
C ASN A 92 21.37 -11.76 8.40
N LEU A 93 20.08 -11.75 8.06
CA LEU A 93 19.31 -10.51 7.95
C LEU A 93 19.05 -9.93 9.35
N ASP A 94 18.90 -8.61 9.41
CA ASP A 94 18.69 -7.89 10.66
C ASP A 94 17.36 -8.22 11.35
N PHE A 95 17.38 -8.22 12.69
CA PHE A 95 16.20 -8.42 13.52
C PHE A 95 15.05 -7.43 13.22
N LEU A 96 15.36 -6.24 12.67
CA LEU A 96 14.35 -5.26 12.25
C LEU A 96 13.37 -5.82 11.21
N VAL A 97 13.79 -6.77 10.37
CA VAL A 97 12.91 -7.43 9.40
C VAL A 97 11.78 -8.17 10.13
N MET A 98 12.10 -8.89 11.21
CA MET A 98 11.11 -9.61 12.02
C MET A 98 10.19 -8.65 12.77
N VAL A 99 10.74 -7.57 13.33
CA VAL A 99 9.93 -6.52 13.99
C VAL A 99 8.94 -5.93 12.99
N PHE A 100 9.39 -5.58 11.79
CA PHE A 100 8.54 -5.01 10.74
C PHE A 100 7.41 -5.97 10.34
N VAL A 101 7.73 -7.24 10.10
CA VAL A 101 6.73 -8.27 9.77
C VAL A 101 5.70 -8.43 10.88
N THR A 102 6.15 -8.43 12.13
CA THR A 102 5.28 -8.60 13.29
C THR A 102 4.33 -7.42 13.45
N VAL A 103 4.86 -6.20 13.40
CA VAL A 103 4.06 -4.97 13.49
C VAL A 103 3.08 -4.90 12.34
N THR A 104 3.50 -5.22 11.12
CA THR A 104 2.63 -5.25 9.94
C THR A 104 1.48 -6.24 10.12
N GLY A 105 1.77 -7.49 10.54
CA GLY A 105 0.73 -8.48 10.80
C GLY A 105 -0.27 -8.04 11.87
N LEU A 106 0.21 -7.41 12.95
CA LEU A 106 -0.66 -6.87 14.00
C LEU A 106 -1.55 -5.74 13.50
N ILE A 107 -1.01 -4.79 12.74
CA ILE A 107 -1.80 -3.72 12.11
C ILE A 107 -2.90 -4.34 11.24
N TRP A 108 -2.61 -5.42 10.51
CA TRP A 108 -3.58 -6.08 9.63
C TRP A 108 -4.69 -6.72 10.43
N PHE A 109 -4.36 -7.40 11.52
CA PHE A 109 -5.34 -7.96 12.43
C PHE A 109 -6.26 -6.89 13.01
N PHE A 110 -5.71 -5.81 13.56
CA PHE A 110 -6.50 -4.74 14.18
C PHE A 110 -7.37 -4.01 13.17
N LEU A 111 -6.81 -3.65 12.00
CA LEU A 111 -7.60 -3.02 10.94
C LEU A 111 -8.72 -3.93 10.46
N SER A 112 -8.48 -5.24 10.31
CA SER A 112 -9.53 -6.16 9.90
C SER A 112 -10.60 -6.35 10.97
N TYR A 113 -10.20 -6.45 12.24
CA TYR A 113 -11.10 -6.64 13.37
C TYR A 113 -12.04 -5.43 13.57
N TYR A 114 -11.47 -4.23 13.72
CA TYR A 114 -12.25 -3.00 13.85
C TYR A 114 -12.93 -2.61 12.54
N GLY A 115 -12.35 -2.98 11.41
CA GLY A 115 -12.89 -2.78 10.07
C GLY A 115 -14.29 -3.34 9.94
N VAL A 116 -14.47 -4.61 10.28
CA VAL A 116 -15.76 -5.31 10.15
C VAL A 116 -16.82 -4.76 11.10
N GLN A 117 -16.43 -4.27 12.28
CA GLN A 117 -17.37 -3.70 13.26
C GLN A 117 -17.84 -2.28 12.87
N SER A 118 -17.09 -1.58 12.04
CA SER A 118 -17.42 -0.23 11.62
C SER A 118 -18.47 -0.20 10.50
N LYS A 119 -19.32 0.84 10.48
CA LYS A 119 -20.17 1.18 9.30
C LYS A 119 -19.36 1.49 8.03
N ILE A 120 -18.03 1.53 8.15
CA ILE A 120 -17.04 1.98 7.17
C ILE A 120 -16.19 0.77 6.70
N GLY A 121 -16.60 -0.48 6.99
CA GLY A 121 -15.78 -1.67 6.77
C GLY A 121 -15.23 -1.84 5.34
N ASN A 122 -16.03 -1.56 4.30
CA ASN A 122 -15.56 -1.62 2.91
C ASN A 122 -14.40 -0.63 2.64
N TYR A 123 -14.36 0.52 3.33
CA TYR A 123 -13.27 1.50 3.18
C TYR A 123 -12.01 1.05 3.93
N ILE A 124 -12.16 0.44 5.10
CA ILE A 124 -11.03 -0.10 5.85
C ILE A 124 -10.38 -1.24 5.08
N GLU A 125 -11.17 -2.07 4.37
CA GLU A 125 -10.63 -3.09 3.45
C GLU A 125 -9.74 -2.46 2.37
N GLU A 126 -10.19 -1.39 1.71
CA GLU A 126 -9.39 -0.72 0.67
C GLU A 126 -8.16 -0.01 1.26
N ILE A 127 -8.22 0.51 2.50
CA ILE A 127 -7.05 1.04 3.23
C ILE A 127 -6.05 -0.09 3.52
N ILE A 128 -6.49 -1.27 3.94
CA ILE A 128 -5.62 -2.44 4.16
C ILE A 128 -4.93 -2.85 2.86
N ILE A 129 -5.67 -2.93 1.75
CA ILE A 129 -5.10 -3.27 0.42
C ILE A 129 -4.07 -2.21 -0.02
N SER A 130 -4.35 -0.95 0.28
CA SER A 130 -3.50 0.21 0.00
C SER A 130 -2.20 0.21 0.80
N LEU A 131 -2.30 -0.09 2.09
CA LEU A 131 -1.15 -0.27 2.98
C LEU A 131 -0.32 -1.50 2.58
N ALA A 132 -0.96 -2.60 2.17
CA ALA A 132 -0.26 -3.81 1.69
C ALA A 132 0.57 -3.53 0.44
N PHE A 133 0.02 -2.76 -0.49
CA PHE A 133 0.74 -2.34 -1.67
C PHE A 133 1.98 -1.51 -1.31
N THR A 134 1.84 -0.51 -0.42
CA THR A 134 2.93 0.43 -0.11
C THR A 134 3.98 -0.14 0.84
N LEU A 135 3.59 -0.86 1.88
CA LEU A 135 4.53 -1.52 2.81
C LEU A 135 5.33 -2.64 2.15
N GLY A 136 4.86 -3.21 1.04
CA GLY A 136 5.62 -4.20 0.28
C GLY A 136 6.97 -3.65 -0.19
N ILE A 137 7.02 -2.43 -0.75
CA ILE A 137 8.29 -1.81 -1.16
C ILE A 137 9.21 -1.58 0.03
N PHE A 138 8.64 -1.11 1.14
CA PHE A 138 9.39 -0.85 2.36
C PHE A 138 10.01 -2.14 2.94
N TYR A 139 9.24 -3.23 2.95
CA TYR A 139 9.72 -4.55 3.33
C TYR A 139 10.82 -5.05 2.40
N GLY A 140 10.64 -4.91 1.08
CA GLY A 140 11.65 -5.27 0.09
C GLY A 140 12.97 -4.55 0.33
N ALA A 141 12.93 -3.25 0.63
CA ALA A 141 14.14 -2.48 0.96
C ALA A 141 14.81 -2.96 2.26
N LEU A 142 14.03 -3.26 3.30
CA LEU A 142 14.53 -3.78 4.59
C LEU A 142 15.24 -5.12 4.47
N LEU A 143 14.85 -5.96 3.51
CA LEU A 143 15.53 -7.24 3.27
C LEU A 143 16.97 -7.06 2.76
N ASN A 144 17.31 -5.88 2.23
CA ASN A 144 18.61 -5.59 1.65
C ASN A 144 19.45 -4.64 2.52
N TYR A 145 18.82 -3.66 3.17
CA TYR A 145 19.49 -2.65 3.98
C TYR A 145 18.86 -2.48 5.37
N TYR A 146 19.73 -2.35 6.38
CA TYR A 146 19.34 -1.89 7.72
C TYR A 146 18.88 -0.44 7.71
N ILE A 147 19.64 0.43 7.01
CA ILE A 147 19.31 1.84 6.83
C ILE A 147 18.68 2.01 5.46
N ILE A 148 17.35 2.12 5.43
CA ILE A 148 16.62 2.34 4.20
C ILE A 148 16.97 3.75 3.67
N PRO A 149 17.36 3.88 2.38
CA PRO A 149 17.54 5.18 1.77
C PRO A 149 16.31 6.10 1.88
N ILE A 150 16.53 7.39 2.16
CA ILE A 150 15.45 8.36 2.44
C ILE A 150 14.43 8.47 1.30
N TYR A 151 14.86 8.31 0.04
CA TYR A 151 13.98 8.41 -1.12
C TYR A 151 12.93 7.28 -1.19
N ILE A 152 13.16 6.11 -0.55
CA ILE A 152 12.14 5.05 -0.39
C ILE A 152 11.01 5.51 0.53
N TYR A 153 11.30 6.30 1.56
CA TYR A 153 10.26 6.87 2.43
C TYR A 153 9.40 7.88 1.68
N PHE A 154 10.00 8.71 0.83
CA PHE A 154 9.27 9.66 -0.02
C PHE A 154 8.36 8.96 -1.01
N PHE A 155 8.84 7.88 -1.63
CA PHE A 155 8.02 7.02 -2.46
C PHE A 155 6.85 6.40 -1.67
N PHE A 156 7.14 5.80 -0.51
CA PHE A 156 6.12 5.19 0.34
C PHE A 156 5.02 6.21 0.70
N LEU A 157 5.40 7.42 1.09
CA LEU A 157 4.49 8.50 1.46
C LEU A 157 3.67 9.02 0.27
N THR A 158 4.29 9.19 -0.89
CA THR A 158 3.56 9.61 -2.10
C THR A 158 2.52 8.56 -2.49
N ALA A 159 2.93 7.29 -2.59
CA ALA A 159 2.05 6.20 -2.96
C ALA A 159 0.88 6.03 -1.97
N ILE A 160 1.13 6.08 -0.65
CA ILE A 160 0.06 5.94 0.35
C ILE A 160 -0.91 7.13 0.30
N PHE A 161 -0.43 8.36 0.16
CA PHE A 161 -1.30 9.54 0.13
C PHE A 161 -2.14 9.61 -1.15
N LEU A 162 -1.56 9.29 -2.33
CA LEU A 162 -2.34 9.21 -3.58
C LEU A 162 -3.41 8.13 -3.51
N GLN A 163 -3.06 6.99 -2.91
CA GLN A 163 -3.96 5.85 -2.79
C GLN A 163 -5.09 6.14 -1.78
N LEU A 164 -4.79 6.73 -0.62
CA LEU A 164 -5.80 7.21 0.35
C LEU A 164 -6.71 8.26 -0.28
N SER A 165 -6.14 9.23 -1.00
CA SER A 165 -6.92 10.24 -1.72
C SER A 165 -7.89 9.59 -2.72
N ARG A 166 -7.40 8.61 -3.48
CA ARG A 166 -8.23 7.88 -4.46
C ARG A 166 -9.39 7.15 -3.81
N GLU A 167 -9.20 6.54 -2.64
CA GLU A 167 -10.29 5.88 -1.92
C GLU A 167 -11.31 6.89 -1.36
N LEU A 168 -10.87 8.04 -0.86
CA LEU A 168 -11.77 9.13 -0.44
C LEU A 168 -12.57 9.72 -1.61
N VAL A 169 -11.94 9.86 -2.78
CA VAL A 169 -12.61 10.33 -4.01
C VAL A 169 -13.68 9.32 -4.45
N LYS A 170 -13.41 8.00 -4.39
CA LYS A 170 -14.45 6.99 -4.67
C LYS A 170 -15.60 7.06 -3.67
N LYS A 171 -15.30 7.28 -2.39
CA LYS A 171 -16.33 7.42 -1.35
C LYS A 171 -17.33 8.53 -1.65
N PHE A 172 -16.86 9.66 -2.16
CA PHE A 172 -17.73 10.74 -2.59
C PHE A 172 -18.69 10.31 -3.71
N ASN A 173 -18.24 9.49 -4.66
CA ASN A 173 -19.10 8.94 -5.73
C ASN A 173 -20.21 8.02 -5.20
N ASP A 174 -19.97 7.32 -4.09
CA ASP A 174 -20.91 6.34 -3.54
C ASP A 174 -21.92 6.97 -2.55
N ARG A 175 -21.66 8.20 -2.07
CA ARG A 175 -22.48 8.93 -1.07
C ARG A 175 -23.26 10.12 -1.62
N GLU A 176 -23.52 10.13 -2.93
CA GLU A 176 -24.27 11.23 -3.60
C GLU A 176 -25.66 11.51 -3.00
N SER A 177 -26.20 10.64 -2.14
CA SER A 177 -27.49 10.81 -1.45
C SER A 177 -27.42 11.20 0.04
N GLU A 178 -26.23 11.38 0.63
CA GLU A 178 -26.05 11.79 2.04
C GLU A 178 -25.63 13.28 2.16
N GLU A 179 -25.91 13.91 3.30
CA GLU A 179 -25.77 15.35 3.60
C GLU A 179 -24.55 16.05 2.95
N GLU A 180 -24.80 17.17 2.24
CA GLU A 180 -23.82 17.96 1.48
C GLU A 180 -22.55 18.35 2.28
N ASN A 181 -22.67 18.61 3.58
CA ASN A 181 -21.54 19.03 4.43
C ASN A 181 -20.50 17.91 4.60
N SER A 182 -20.93 16.65 4.73
CA SER A 182 -20.01 15.50 4.91
C SER A 182 -19.18 15.21 3.64
N ASN A 183 -19.73 15.56 2.48
CA ASN A 183 -19.10 15.39 1.19
C ASN A 183 -18.01 16.43 0.93
N TYR A 184 -18.22 17.68 1.33
CA TYR A 184 -17.22 18.74 1.19
C TYR A 184 -15.96 18.46 2.02
N GLU A 185 -16.11 18.01 3.26
CA GLU A 185 -14.98 17.64 4.12
C GLU A 185 -14.17 16.48 3.55
N THR A 186 -14.84 15.46 3.01
CA THR A 186 -14.19 14.29 2.39
C THR A 186 -13.31 14.71 1.20
N ILE A 187 -13.82 15.58 0.32
CA ILE A 187 -13.06 16.10 -0.82
C ILE A 187 -11.88 16.94 -0.35
N LYS A 188 -12.04 17.78 0.67
CA LYS A 188 -10.97 18.61 1.22
C LYS A 188 -9.82 17.76 1.78
N ILE A 189 -10.14 16.67 2.49
CA ILE A 189 -9.13 15.72 2.98
C ILE A 189 -8.44 15.02 1.80
N ALA A 190 -9.21 14.58 0.80
CA ALA A 190 -8.65 13.95 -0.39
C ALA A 190 -7.68 14.88 -1.14
N LEU A 191 -8.04 16.16 -1.29
CA LEU A 191 -7.20 17.19 -1.89
C LEU A 191 -5.93 17.43 -1.07
N THR A 192 -6.05 17.48 0.25
CA THR A 192 -4.91 17.62 1.17
C THR A 192 -3.92 16.49 0.96
N PHE A 193 -4.38 15.23 0.87
CA PHE A 193 -3.51 14.10 0.57
C PHE A 193 -2.86 14.19 -0.82
N GLN A 194 -3.55 14.68 -1.85
CA GLN A 194 -2.93 14.86 -3.18
C GLN A 194 -1.80 15.90 -3.14
N ILE A 195 -2.01 17.01 -2.43
CA ILE A 195 -0.99 18.07 -2.29
C ILE A 195 0.21 17.55 -1.52
N ILE A 196 -0.03 16.85 -0.39
CA ILE A 196 1.05 16.24 0.39
C ILE A 196 1.81 15.21 -0.45
N ALA A 197 1.10 14.36 -1.20
CA ALA A 197 1.73 13.41 -2.12
C ALA A 197 2.58 14.11 -3.18
N LEU A 198 2.09 15.21 -3.76
CA LEU A 198 2.84 15.97 -4.75
C LEU A 198 4.14 16.54 -4.17
N ILE A 199 4.14 16.98 -2.91
CA ILE A 199 5.36 17.41 -2.21
C ILE A 199 6.33 16.24 -2.07
N PHE A 200 5.88 15.10 -1.55
CA PHE A 200 6.73 13.90 -1.41
C PHE A 200 7.19 13.33 -2.75
N PHE A 201 6.47 13.58 -3.83
CA PHE A 201 6.88 13.15 -5.16
C PHE A 201 8.04 13.98 -5.71
N ILE A 202 8.17 15.24 -5.30
CA ILE A 202 9.24 16.16 -5.75
C ILE A 202 10.48 16.04 -4.86
N LEU A 203 10.30 15.73 -3.56
CA LEU A 203 11.40 15.65 -2.58
C LEU A 203 12.57 14.73 -2.95
N PRO A 204 12.42 13.63 -3.71
CA PRO A 204 13.58 12.84 -4.12
C PRO A 204 14.62 13.62 -4.93
N LEU A 205 14.27 14.76 -5.56
CA LEU A 205 15.23 15.63 -6.26
C LEU A 205 16.34 16.19 -5.36
N VAL A 206 16.10 16.33 -4.06
CA VAL A 206 17.12 16.80 -3.11
C VAL A 206 17.97 15.65 -2.54
N THR A 207 17.78 14.43 -3.04
CA THR A 207 18.49 13.23 -2.60
C THR A 207 19.49 12.76 -3.66
N THR A 208 20.43 11.90 -3.27
CA THR A 208 21.42 11.33 -4.18
C THR A 208 20.81 10.18 -4.99
N ILE A 209 20.07 10.53 -6.04
CA ILE A 209 19.52 9.60 -7.03
C ILE A 209 20.59 9.27 -8.08
N SER A 210 20.78 8.00 -8.41
CA SER A 210 21.76 7.56 -9.42
C SER A 210 21.48 8.14 -10.80
N ASN A 211 20.24 8.05 -11.28
CA ASN A 211 19.82 8.46 -12.61
C ASN A 211 18.81 9.62 -12.58
N LEU A 212 19.30 10.78 -12.15
CA LEU A 212 18.48 11.99 -11.98
C LEU A 212 17.75 12.43 -13.25
N ILE A 213 18.40 12.36 -14.42
CA ILE A 213 17.82 12.82 -15.70
C ILE A 213 16.57 12.02 -16.04
N LEU A 214 16.66 10.70 -15.95
CA LEU A 214 15.56 9.83 -16.34
C LEU A 214 14.43 9.86 -15.30
N TYR A 215 14.77 9.97 -14.02
CA TYR A 215 13.81 10.27 -12.96
C TYR A 215 13.05 11.58 -13.24
N LEU A 216 13.75 12.67 -13.59
CA LEU A 216 13.15 13.98 -13.91
C LEU A 216 12.12 13.89 -15.05
N TYR A 217 12.44 13.22 -16.15
CA TYR A 217 11.52 13.08 -17.28
C TYR A 217 10.22 12.40 -16.86
N ILE A 218 10.30 11.31 -16.11
CA ILE A 218 9.12 10.52 -15.72
C ILE A 218 8.36 11.23 -14.60
N MET A 219 9.06 11.86 -13.66
CA MET A 219 8.47 12.70 -12.63
C MET A 219 7.65 13.85 -13.22
N LEU A 220 8.14 14.55 -14.25
CA LEU A 220 7.39 15.60 -14.94
C LEU A 220 6.06 15.09 -15.50
N ILE A 221 6.06 13.90 -16.12
CA ILE A 221 4.83 13.27 -16.61
C ILE A 221 3.89 12.98 -15.41
N GLY A 222 4.41 12.40 -14.33
CA GLY A 222 3.62 12.11 -13.14
C GLY A 222 3.00 13.36 -12.51
N LEU A 223 3.75 14.47 -12.45
CA LEU A 223 3.26 15.76 -11.95
C LEU A 223 2.12 16.31 -12.79
N ILE A 224 2.13 16.12 -14.12
CA ILE A 224 1.01 16.50 -14.97
C ILE A 224 -0.25 15.70 -14.59
N PHE A 225 -0.14 14.39 -14.40
CA PHE A 225 -1.29 13.55 -14.04
C PHE A 225 -1.84 13.87 -12.65
N ILE A 226 -0.97 14.04 -11.65
CA ILE A 226 -1.37 14.40 -10.28
C ILE A 226 -1.94 15.83 -10.26
N GLY A 227 -1.32 16.77 -10.97
CA GLY A 227 -1.81 18.15 -11.10
C GLY A 227 -3.19 18.24 -11.76
N LEU A 228 -3.42 17.46 -12.83
CA LEU A 228 -4.75 17.33 -13.44
C LEU A 228 -5.77 16.71 -12.48
N ALA A 229 -5.38 15.73 -11.67
CA ALA A 229 -6.24 15.14 -10.65
C ALA A 229 -6.62 16.17 -9.57
N ILE A 230 -5.67 16.98 -9.10
CA ILE A 230 -5.89 18.09 -8.16
C ILE A 230 -6.86 19.10 -8.75
N PHE A 231 -6.59 19.58 -9.98
CA PHE A 231 -7.45 20.54 -10.67
C PHE A 231 -8.88 20.03 -10.83
N LEU A 232 -9.04 18.76 -11.22
CA LEU A 232 -10.36 18.14 -11.34
C LEU A 232 -11.02 17.93 -9.98
N THR A 233 -10.28 17.62 -8.92
CA THR A 233 -10.80 17.44 -7.56
C THR A 233 -11.38 18.76 -7.02
N VAL A 234 -10.68 19.88 -7.24
CA VAL A 234 -11.18 21.21 -6.90
C VAL A 234 -12.46 21.53 -7.68
N LYS A 235 -12.50 21.20 -8.97
CA LYS A 235 -13.66 21.45 -9.83
C LYS A 235 -14.83 20.47 -9.59
N SER A 236 -14.56 19.27 -9.08
CA SER A 236 -15.57 18.21 -8.90
C SER A 236 -16.51 18.43 -7.74
N VAL A 237 -16.26 19.42 -6.88
CA VAL A 237 -17.27 19.93 -5.92
C VAL A 237 -18.59 20.28 -6.63
N LEU A 238 -18.56 20.51 -7.95
CA LEU A 238 -19.71 20.93 -8.76
C LEU A 238 -20.29 19.84 -9.69
N GLU A 239 -19.60 18.72 -9.97
CA GLU A 239 -20.07 17.71 -10.95
C GLU A 239 -19.56 16.28 -10.69
N THR A 240 -20.48 15.34 -10.47
CA THR A 240 -20.25 13.92 -10.15
C THR A 240 -19.61 13.10 -11.28
N ARG A 241 -19.85 13.48 -12.55
CA ARG A 241 -19.29 12.79 -13.74
C ARG A 241 -17.77 12.78 -13.82
N LYS A 242 -17.07 13.63 -13.05
CA LYS A 242 -15.60 13.77 -13.06
C LYS A 242 -14.89 12.84 -12.07
N ILE A 243 -15.60 12.21 -11.13
CA ILE A 243 -15.01 11.47 -10.02
C ILE A 243 -14.26 10.22 -10.48
N LYS A 244 -14.84 9.43 -11.40
CA LYS A 244 -14.17 8.25 -11.99
C LYS A 244 -12.87 8.61 -12.71
N LYS A 245 -12.81 9.79 -13.35
CA LYS A 245 -11.60 10.27 -14.03
C LYS A 245 -10.51 10.62 -13.02
N ILE A 246 -10.84 11.29 -11.91
CA ILE A 246 -9.88 11.60 -10.84
C ILE A 246 -9.24 10.32 -10.30
N GLY A 247 -10.06 9.31 -9.95
CA GLY A 247 -9.54 8.05 -9.43
C GLY A 247 -8.64 7.30 -10.41
N LEU A 248 -8.87 7.45 -11.73
CA LEU A 248 -8.02 6.88 -12.77
C LEU A 248 -6.70 7.66 -12.91
N LEU A 249 -6.74 9.00 -12.88
CA LEU A 249 -5.54 9.84 -12.91
C LEU A 249 -4.62 9.57 -11.71
N LEU A 250 -5.19 9.45 -10.50
CA LEU A 250 -4.42 9.10 -9.30
C LEU A 250 -3.77 7.73 -9.41
N LYS A 251 -4.47 6.74 -9.99
CA LYS A 251 -3.91 5.40 -10.23
C LYS A 251 -2.76 5.44 -11.24
N ILE A 252 -2.89 6.24 -12.30
CA ILE A 252 -1.82 6.45 -13.28
C ILE A 252 -0.64 7.17 -12.62
N GLY A 253 -0.89 8.17 -11.76
CA GLY A 253 0.14 8.87 -10.99
C GLY A 253 0.99 7.91 -10.17
N ILE A 254 0.37 7.01 -9.39
CA ILE A 254 1.07 5.98 -8.61
C ILE A 254 1.91 5.05 -9.50
N LEU A 255 1.38 4.66 -10.67
CA LEU A 255 2.12 3.81 -11.61
C LEU A 255 3.33 4.54 -12.21
N ILE A 256 3.17 5.81 -12.60
CA ILE A 256 4.25 6.62 -13.14
C ILE A 256 5.32 6.85 -12.09
N GLU A 257 4.91 7.11 -10.85
CA GLU A 257 5.82 7.22 -9.72
C GLU A 257 6.63 5.94 -9.51
N LEU A 258 5.97 4.78 -9.52
CA LEU A 258 6.62 3.47 -9.43
C LEU A 258 7.69 3.30 -10.52
N ILE A 259 7.33 3.66 -11.76
CA ILE A 259 8.26 3.60 -12.90
C ILE A 259 9.42 4.58 -12.70
N ALA A 260 9.14 5.84 -12.34
CA ALA A 260 10.15 6.86 -12.07
C ALA A 260 11.15 6.36 -11.03
N PHE A 261 10.63 5.79 -9.95
CA PHE A 261 11.41 5.25 -8.85
C PHE A 261 12.27 4.05 -9.25
N THR A 262 11.71 3.10 -10.01
CA THR A 262 12.49 1.93 -10.49
C THR A 262 13.65 2.33 -11.39
N LEU A 263 13.52 3.45 -12.09
CA LEU A 263 14.51 3.92 -13.04
C LEU A 263 15.42 5.01 -12.49
N ALA A 264 15.14 5.48 -11.27
CA ALA A 264 15.95 6.44 -10.54
C ALA A 264 17.27 5.80 -10.05
N ASN A 265 17.29 4.48 -9.87
CA ASN A 265 18.44 3.73 -9.38
C ASN A 265 19.37 3.23 -10.48
#